data_AF-A0A0C5ACH4-F1
#
_entry.id   AF-A0A0C5ACH4-F1
#
_cell.length_a   1.000
_cell.length_b   1.000
_cell.length_c   1.000
_cell.angle_alpha   90.00
_cell.angle_beta   90.00
_cell.angle_gamma   90.00
#
_symmetry.space_group_name_H-M   'P 1'
#
loop_
_entity.id
_entity.type
_entity.pdbx_description
1 polymer ?
#
loop_
_entity_poly.entity_id
_entity_poly.type
_entity_poly.pdbx_seq_one_letter_code
_entity_poly.pdbx_strand_id
1 'polypeptide(L)'
;VGLTEAQAQASDYDVKVTTLPLAYVPRALAARDTRGLIKLVADQSSDRLLGAHILAAEAGEVIQAAVLTVKLGLRVADLVDTF
;
A
#
# COMPACT_ATOMS: atom_id res chain seq x y z
N VAL A 1 4.20 -3.57 6.12
CA VAL A 1 3.89 -2.84 7.39
C VAL A 1 2.39 -2.86 7.58
N GLY A 2 1.90 -2.83 8.82
CA GLY A 2 0.47 -2.97 9.12
C GLY A 2 -0.03 -4.42 8.91
N LEU A 3 -1.33 -4.57 8.67
CA LEU A 3 -1.99 -5.87 8.53
C LEU A 3 -1.85 -6.44 7.11
N THR A 4 -1.60 -7.75 7.02
CA THR A 4 -1.87 -8.51 5.79
C THR A 4 -3.38 -8.64 5.55
N GLU A 5 -3.77 -9.02 4.34
CA GLU A 5 -5.17 -9.31 4.00
C GLU A 5 -5.78 -10.38 4.93
N ALA A 6 -5.08 -11.49 5.15
CA ALA A 6 -5.54 -12.55 6.03
C ALA A 6 -5.69 -12.08 7.49
N GLN A 7 -4.75 -11.26 7.98
CA GLN A 7 -4.85 -10.69 9.32
C GLN A 7 -6.00 -9.67 9.44
N ALA A 8 -6.23 -8.86 8.41
CA ALA A 8 -7.33 -7.90 8.38
C ALA A 8 -8.69 -8.60 8.35
N GLN A 9 -8.84 -9.64 7.52
CA GLN A 9 -10.04 -10.49 7.50
C GLN A 9 -10.27 -11.20 8.84
N ALA A 10 -9.21 -11.73 9.46
CA ALA A 10 -9.29 -12.35 10.79
C ALA A 10 -9.57 -11.34 11.93
N SER A 11 -9.47 -10.04 11.65
CA SER A 11 -9.80 -8.96 12.59
C SER A 11 -11.17 -8.32 12.29
N ASP A 12 -12.02 -9.01 11.51
CA ASP A 12 -13.38 -8.60 11.15
C ASP A 12 -13.49 -7.28 10.35
N TYR A 13 -12.43 -6.88 9.65
CA TYR A 13 -12.51 -5.77 8.69
C TYR A 13 -13.21 -6.20 7.39
N ASP A 14 -13.97 -5.30 6.78
CA ASP A 14 -14.40 -5.44 5.39
C ASP A 14 -13.22 -5.03 4.49
N VAL A 15 -12.48 -6.00 3.97
CA VAL A 15 -11.16 -5.72 3.39
C VAL A 15 -11.23 -5.44 1.90
N LYS A 16 -10.75 -4.26 1.49
CA LYS A 16 -10.42 -3.93 0.11
C LYS A 16 -8.91 -4.09 -0.13
N VAL A 17 -8.55 -4.97 -1.05
CA VAL A 17 -7.16 -5.21 -1.44
C VAL A 17 -6.91 -4.71 -2.86
N THR A 18 -5.84 -3.94 -3.03
CA THR A 18 -5.37 -3.49 -4.36
C THR A 18 -3.91 -3.86 -4.54
N THR A 19 -3.58 -4.45 -5.69
CA THR A 19 -2.19 -4.78 -6.06
C THR A 19 -1.83 -4.07 -7.35
N LEU A 20 -0.72 -3.33 -7.34
CA LEU A 20 -0.17 -2.60 -8.47
C LEU A 20 1.19 -3.21 -8.85
N PRO A 21 1.30 -3.91 -10.00
CA PRO A 21 2.60 -4.32 -10.54
C PRO A 21 3.48 -3.11 -10.86
N LEU A 22 4.80 -3.21 -10.62
CA LEU A 22 5.73 -2.11 -10.93
C LEU A 22 5.83 -1.78 -12.42
N ALA A 23 5.34 -2.66 -13.30
CA ALA A 23 5.18 -2.37 -14.73
C ALA A 23 4.28 -1.14 -15.01
N TYR A 24 3.45 -0.74 -14.04
CA TYR A 24 2.60 0.45 -14.13
C TYR A 24 3.18 1.67 -13.39
N VAL A 25 4.38 1.57 -12.81
CA VAL A 25 5.01 2.66 -12.06
C VAL A 25 6.04 3.37 -12.96
N PRO A 26 5.83 4.66 -13.30
CA PRO A 26 6.71 5.38 -14.24
C PRO A 26 8.18 5.39 -13.82
N ARG A 27 8.46 5.52 -12.53
CA ARG A 27 9.84 5.50 -12.00
C ARG A 27 10.52 4.15 -12.23
N ALA A 28 9.81 3.03 -12.05
CA ALA A 28 10.31 1.69 -12.30
C ALA A 28 10.57 1.44 -13.79
N LEU A 29 9.68 1.93 -14.66
CA LEU A 29 9.88 1.92 -16.12
C LEU A 29 11.14 2.68 -16.53
N ALA A 30 11.33 3.89 -15.99
CA ALA A 30 12.52 4.71 -16.25
C ALA A 30 13.81 4.03 -15.75
N ALA A 31 13.76 3.34 -14.61
CA ALA A 31 14.87 2.57 -14.05
C ALA A 31 15.14 1.25 -14.79
N ARG A 32 14.25 0.83 -15.71
CA ARG A 32 14.28 -0.49 -16.36
C ARG A 32 14.28 -1.66 -15.38
N ASP A 33 13.69 -1.47 -14.21
CA ASP A 33 13.47 -2.54 -13.23
C ASP A 33 12.02 -2.52 -12.77
N THR A 34 11.19 -3.33 -13.44
CA THR A 34 9.74 -3.44 -13.20
C THR A 34 9.36 -4.69 -12.41
N ARG A 35 10.35 -5.37 -11.80
CA ARG A 35 10.10 -6.60 -11.03
C ARG A 35 9.49 -6.26 -9.68
N GLY A 36 8.34 -6.85 -9.39
CA GLY A 36 7.68 -6.73 -8.10
C GLY A 36 6.36 -5.97 -8.16
N LEU A 37 5.89 -5.51 -6.99
CA LEU A 37 4.54 -4.98 -6.81
C LEU A 37 4.42 -4.12 -5.56
N ILE A 38 3.33 -3.35 -5.51
CA ILE A 38 2.81 -2.66 -4.33
C ILE A 38 1.44 -3.24 -4.03
N LYS A 39 1.22 -3.75 -2.81
CA LYS A 39 -0.07 -4.25 -2.33
C LYS A 39 -0.54 -3.39 -1.16
N LEU A 40 -1.73 -2.81 -1.29
CA LEU A 40 -2.42 -2.07 -0.24
C LEU A 40 -3.60 -2.89 0.30
N VAL A 41 -3.80 -2.79 1.62
CA VAL A 41 -4.89 -3.41 2.37
C VAL A 41 -5.61 -2.29 3.09
N ALA A 42 -6.87 -2.06 2.76
CA ALA A 42 -7.69 -1.01 3.36
C ALA A 42 -9.01 -1.57 3.87
N ASP A 43 -9.60 -0.89 4.85
CA ASP A 43 -10.99 -1.12 5.22
C ASP A 43 -11.91 -0.46 4.19
N GLN A 44 -12.81 -1.24 3.62
CA GLN A 44 -13.73 -0.83 2.57
C GLN A 44 -14.75 0.19 3.09
N SER A 45 -15.15 0.10 4.36
CA SER A 45 -16.18 0.98 4.91
C SER A 45 -15.69 2.39 5.20
N SER A 46 -14.47 2.52 5.73
CA SER A 46 -13.89 3.80 6.15
C SER A 46 -12.82 4.36 5.20
N ASP A 47 -12.40 3.57 4.21
CA ASP A 47 -11.24 3.79 3.34
C ASP A 47 -9.90 3.90 4.09
N ARG A 48 -9.87 3.51 5.37
CA ARG A 48 -8.66 3.56 6.19
C ARG A 48 -7.62 2.56 5.69
N LEU A 49 -6.38 3.00 5.54
CA LEU A 49 -5.28 2.10 5.20
C LEU A 49 -4.88 1.25 6.42
N LEU A 50 -5.01 -0.07 6.29
CA LEU A 50 -4.70 -1.05 7.33
C LEU A 50 -3.28 -1.62 7.19
N GLY A 51 -2.79 -1.71 5.96
CA GLY A 51 -1.46 -2.24 5.68
C GLY A 51 -0.97 -2.00 4.26
N ALA A 52 0.35 -2.07 4.09
CA ALA A 52 1.02 -1.95 2.80
C ALA A 52 2.21 -2.91 2.73
N HIS A 53 2.38 -3.54 1.57
CA HIS A 53 3.44 -4.51 1.30
C HIS A 53 4.05 -4.17 -0.04
N ILE A 54 5.36 -3.95 -0.06
CA ILE A 54 6.08 -3.50 -1.25
C ILE A 54 7.20 -4.48 -1.51
N LEU A 55 7.27 -4.97 -2.75
CA LEU A 55 8.37 -5.75 -3.28
C LEU A 55 8.94 -4.96 -4.46
N ALA A 56 10.08 -4.31 -4.24
CA ALA A 56 10.75 -3.43 -5.21
C ALA A 56 12.21 -3.19 -4.78
N ALA A 57 13.05 -2.72 -5.70
CA ALA A 57 14.44 -2.34 -5.38
C ALA A 57 14.53 -1.22 -4.31
N GLU A 58 13.63 -0.23 -4.36
CA GLU A 58 13.58 0.93 -3.45
C GLU A 58 12.45 0.79 -2.40
N ALA A 59 12.10 -0.44 -2.01
CA ALA A 59 10.96 -0.68 -1.13
C ALA A 59 11.12 -0.04 0.27
N GLY A 60 12.36 0.07 0.77
CA GLY A 60 12.65 0.62 2.10
C GLY A 60 12.35 2.11 2.25
N GLU A 61 12.47 2.84 1.16
CA GLU A 61 12.22 4.28 1.05
C GLU A 61 10.72 4.53 0.83
N VAL A 62 10.11 3.82 -0.13
CA VAL A 62 8.70 4.01 -0.49
C VAL A 62 7.77 3.62 0.65
N ILE A 63 8.13 2.61 1.45
CA ILE A 63 7.27 2.13 2.55
C ILE A 63 7.08 3.17 3.65
N GLN A 64 7.95 4.19 3.76
CA GLN A 64 7.87 5.19 4.82
C GLN A 64 6.56 6.00 4.78
N ALA A 65 6.09 6.35 3.57
CA ALA A 65 4.79 7.01 3.40
C ALA A 65 3.67 6.15 3.99
N ALA A 66 3.64 4.86 3.63
CA ALA A 66 2.63 3.94 4.13
C ALA A 66 2.73 3.70 5.65
N VAL A 67 3.93 3.69 6.22
CA VAL A 67 4.13 3.61 7.68
C VAL A 67 3.41 4.77 8.38
N LEU A 68 3.60 6.00 7.89
CA LEU A 68 2.96 7.18 8.46
C LEU A 68 1.44 7.10 8.30
N THR A 69 0.94 6.76 7.11
CA THR A 69 -0.50 6.63 6.84
C THR A 69 -1.16 5.62 7.77
N VAL A 70 -0.59 4.41 7.92
CA VAL A 70 -1.13 3.37 8.80
C VAL A 70 -1.07 3.81 10.27
N LYS A 71 0.06 4.39 10.71
CA LYS A 71 0.26 4.81 12.10
C LYS A 71 -0.67 5.95 12.52
N LEU A 72 -0.95 6.88 11.61
CA LEU A 72 -1.87 8.01 11.82
C LEU A 72 -3.33 7.62 11.57
N GLY A 73 -3.60 6.42 11.05
CA GLY A 73 -4.95 5.95 10.76
C GLY A 73 -5.62 6.70 9.61
N LEU A 74 -4.84 7.16 8.64
CA LEU A 74 -5.30 7.92 7.48
C LEU A 74 -5.95 7.01 6.43
N ARG A 75 -6.73 7.65 5.55
CA ARG A 75 -7.40 7.02 4.42
C ARG A 75 -6.47 6.84 3.23
N VAL A 76 -6.85 5.97 2.31
CA VAL A 76 -6.17 5.85 1.01
C VAL A 76 -6.29 7.15 0.23
N ALA A 77 -7.43 7.84 0.30
CA ALA A 77 -7.60 9.18 -0.27
C ALA A 77 -6.54 10.19 0.22
N ASP A 78 -6.19 10.18 1.51
CA ASP A 78 -5.19 11.10 2.06
C ASP A 78 -3.79 10.87 1.46
N LEU A 79 -3.48 9.65 0.99
CA LEU A 79 -2.24 9.37 0.24
C LEU A 79 -2.29 9.96 -1.18
N VAL A 80 -3.47 9.94 -1.82
CA VAL A 80 -3.67 10.50 -3.15
C VAL A 80 -3.57 12.03 -3.11
N ASP A 81 -4.16 12.64 -2.09
CA ASP A 81 -4.22 14.11 -1.93
C ASP A 81 -2.89 14.74 -1.45
N THR A 82 -1.79 13.96 -1.37
CA THR A 82 -0.47 14.50 -1.00
C THR A 82 0.20 15.31 -2.12
N PHE A 83 -0.34 15.31 -3.34
CA PHE A 83 0.21 16.04 -4.50
C PHE A 83 -0.87 16.50 -5.48
#